data_AF-A0A834D9I4-F1
#
_entry.id   AF-A0A834D9I4-F1
#
_cell.length_a   1.000
_cell.length_b   1.000
_cell.length_c   1.000
_cell.angle_alpha   90.00
_cell.angle_beta   90.00
_cell.angle_gamma   90.00
#
_symmetry.space_group_name_H-M   'P 1'
#
loop_
_entity.id
_entity.type
_entity.pdbx_description
1 polymer ?
#
loop_
_entity_poly.entity_id
_entity_poly.type
_entity_poly.pdbx_seq_one_letter_code
_entity_poly.pdbx_strand_id
1 'polypeptide(L)'
;MLALTATPGSKQQTIQHIIDNLNISTLEYRNESDDDVSPYVHNRKIELIQVAMGQDAVEINNKLSEVIRPIVARLCAVGVLQNRDYQTVWFHIFYRFCY
;
A
#
# COMPACT_ATOMS: atom_id res chain seq x y z
N MET A 1 -23.01 1.75 23.03
CA MET A 1 -22.21 2.65 22.17
C MET A 1 -21.97 1.90 20.87
N LEU A 2 -22.05 2.57 19.72
CA LEU A 2 -21.90 1.94 18.40
C LEU A 2 -20.74 2.62 17.68
N ALA A 3 -19.74 1.83 17.27
CA ALA A 3 -18.57 2.31 16.55
C ALA A 3 -18.55 1.65 15.16
N LEU A 4 -18.42 2.46 14.11
CA LEU A 4 -18.38 2.00 12.72
C LEU A 4 -17.01 2.32 12.14
N THR A 5 -16.34 1.31 11.60
CA THR A 5 -15.05 1.49 10.95
C THR A 5 -14.88 0.49 9.82
N ALA A 6 -14.35 0.96 8.70
CA ALA A 6 -13.93 0.08 7.61
C ALA A 6 -12.66 -0.71 7.96
N THR A 7 -11.81 -0.16 8.84
CA THR A 7 -10.61 -0.84 9.35
C THR A 7 -10.30 -0.37 10.78
N PRO A 8 -10.41 -1.24 11.80
CA PRO A 8 -10.14 -0.84 13.19
C PRO A 8 -8.64 -0.63 13.47
N GLY A 9 -7.75 -1.12 12.61
CA GLY A 9 -6.30 -0.93 12.72
C GLY A 9 -5.52 -2.01 11.98
N SER A 10 -4.24 -1.75 11.66
CA SER A 10 -3.38 -2.71 10.94
C SER A 10 -2.59 -3.65 11.85
N LYS A 11 -2.61 -3.42 13.17
CA LYS A 11 -1.91 -4.22 14.19
C LYS A 11 -2.89 -4.68 15.27
N GLN A 12 -2.79 -5.94 15.68
CA GLN A 12 -3.66 -6.55 16.70
C GLN A 12 -3.70 -5.75 18.01
N GLN A 13 -2.55 -5.22 18.45
CA GLN A 13 -2.44 -4.41 19.67
C GLN A 13 -3.30 -3.14 19.61
N THR A 14 -3.36 -2.48 18.44
CA THR A 14 -4.18 -1.29 18.24
C THR A 14 -5.66 -1.62 18.29
N ILE A 15 -6.06 -2.75 17.69
CA ILE A 15 -7.45 -3.22 17.71
C ILE A 15 -7.88 -3.53 19.15
N GLN A 16 -7.04 -4.22 19.92
CA GLN A 16 -7.36 -4.56 21.32
C GLN A 16 -7.54 -3.31 22.19
N HIS A 17 -6.66 -2.31 22.05
CA HIS A 17 -6.77 -1.06 22.80
C HIS A 17 -8.08 -0.31 22.49
N ILE A 18 -8.57 -0.37 21.25
CA ILE A 18 -9.87 0.21 20.88
C ILE A 18 -11.02 -0.55 21.54
N ILE A 19 -10.97 -1.88 21.55
CA ILE A 19 -11.98 -2.72 22.21
C ILE A 19 -12.08 -2.39 23.69
N ASP A 20 -10.93 -2.31 24.37
CA ASP A 20 -10.86 -2.07 25.81
C ASP A 20 -11.34 -0.66 26.17
N ASN A 21 -10.92 0.35 25.40
CA ASN A 21 -11.30 1.76 25.66
C ASN A 21 -12.75 2.08 25.36
N LEU A 22 -13.34 1.39 24.38
CA LEU A 22 -14.74 1.59 23.99
C LEU A 22 -15.68 0.57 24.65
N ASN A 23 -15.15 -0.30 25.52
CA ASN A 23 -15.86 -1.40 26.17
C ASN A 23 -16.71 -2.21 25.18
N ILE A 24 -16.13 -2.55 24.03
CA ILE A 24 -16.82 -3.29 22.96
C ILE A 24 -17.00 -4.75 23.40
N SER A 25 -18.25 -5.17 23.59
CA SER A 25 -18.59 -6.56 23.95
C SER A 25 -18.74 -7.48 22.74
N THR A 26 -19.04 -6.91 21.56
CA THR A 26 -19.36 -7.66 20.34
C THR A 26 -18.74 -6.96 19.14
N LEU A 27 -18.04 -7.72 18.30
CA LEU A 27 -17.48 -7.25 17.04
C LEU A 27 -18.15 -8.02 15.89
N GLU A 28 -18.80 -7.29 14.99
CA GLU A 28 -19.35 -7.85 13.76
C GLU A 28 -18.47 -7.42 12.59
N TYR A 29 -17.94 -8.40 11.87
CA TYR A 29 -17.14 -8.19 10.67
C TYR A 29 -17.86 -8.75 9.46
N ARG A 30 -17.86 -7.96 8.39
CA ARG A 30 -18.38 -8.34 7.08
C ARG A 30 -17.42 -7.92 5.98
N ASN A 31 -17.27 -8.77 4.98
CA ASN A 31 -16.51 -8.52 3.77
C ASN A 31 -17.38 -8.78 2.53
N GLU A 32 -16.86 -8.37 1.37
CA GLU A 32 -17.57 -8.46 0.09
C GLU A 32 -17.90 -9.89 -0.36
N SER A 33 -17.24 -10.90 0.22
CA SER A 33 -17.42 -12.32 -0.10
C SER A 33 -18.44 -13.02 0.81
N ASP A 34 -18.93 -12.36 1.88
CA ASP A 34 -19.90 -12.98 2.78
C ASP A 34 -21.26 -13.18 2.09
N ASP A 35 -21.96 -14.27 2.39
CA ASP A 35 -23.22 -14.64 1.72
C ASP A 35 -24.33 -13.58 1.86
N ASP A 36 -24.34 -12.83 2.97
CA ASP A 36 -25.30 -11.75 3.23
C ASP A 36 -24.90 -10.40 2.59
N VAL A 37 -23.68 -10.30 2.04
CA VAL A 37 -23.14 -9.08 1.41
C VAL A 37 -22.97 -9.26 -0.10
N SER A 38 -22.47 -10.42 -0.54
CA SER A 38 -22.12 -10.72 -1.93
C SER A 38 -23.22 -10.47 -2.96
N PRO A 39 -24.54 -10.68 -2.68
CA PRO A 39 -25.60 -10.35 -3.65
C PRO A 39 -25.71 -8.85 -3.94
N TYR A 40 -25.19 -8.02 -3.06
CA TYR A 40 -25.20 -6.55 -3.16
C TYR A 40 -23.86 -5.99 -3.64
N VAL A 41 -22.83 -6.84 -3.79
CA VAL A 41 -21.52 -6.44 -4.31
C VAL A 41 -21.56 -6.46 -5.84
N HIS A 42 -21.34 -5.29 -6.43
CA HIS A 42 -21.23 -5.19 -7.88
C HIS A 42 -19.82 -5.51 -8.36
N ASN A 43 -19.71 -6.50 -9.25
CA ASN A 43 -18.45 -6.86 -9.86
C ASN A 43 -17.86 -5.66 -10.64
N ARG A 44 -16.67 -5.22 -10.25
CA ARG A 44 -15.88 -4.25 -11.01
C ARG A 44 -14.89 -4.99 -11.90
N LYS A 45 -14.99 -4.81 -13.21
CA LYS A 45 -13.94 -5.26 -14.13
C LYS A 45 -12.79 -4.26 -14.07
N ILE A 46 -11.64 -4.69 -13.57
CA ILE A 46 -10.40 -3.90 -13.61
C ILE A 46 -9.66 -4.27 -14.89
N GLU A 47 -9.48 -3.29 -15.77
CA GLU A 47 -8.64 -3.43 -16.96
C GLU A 47 -7.33 -2.67 -16.72
N LEU A 48 -6.24 -3.42 -16.56
CA LEU A 48 -4.92 -2.82 -16.38
C LEU A 48 -4.34 -2.50 -17.75
N ILE A 49 -4.33 -1.22 -18.10
CA ILE A 49 -3.72 -0.72 -19.34
C ILE A 49 -2.28 -0.33 -19.04
N GLN A 50 -1.33 -1.13 -19.51
CA GLN A 50 0.09 -0.79 -19.43
C GLN A 50 0.44 0.18 -20.56
N VAL A 51 0.85 1.39 -20.18
CA VAL A 51 1.33 2.39 -21.13
C VAL A 51 2.85 2.42 -21.07
N ALA A 52 3.50 2.22 -22.21
CA ALA A 52 4.95 2.35 -22.30
C ALA A 52 5.37 3.80 -22.01
N MET A 53 6.42 3.97 -21.22
CA MET A 53 7.01 5.28 -20.99
C MET A 53 7.60 5.82 -22.31
N GLY A 54 7.38 7.11 -22.57
CA GLY A 54 8.02 7.78 -23.70
C GLY A 54 9.55 7.80 -23.56
N GLN A 55 10.26 7.80 -24.69
CA GLN A 55 11.72 7.75 -24.74
C GLN A 55 12.37 8.84 -23.88
N ASP A 56 11.88 10.08 -23.95
CA ASP A 56 12.38 11.21 -23.15
C ASP A 56 12.26 10.94 -21.64
N ALA A 57 11.15 10.34 -21.20
CA ALA A 57 10.93 10.04 -19.79
C ALA A 57 11.84 8.90 -19.31
N VAL A 58 12.10 7.91 -20.18
CA VAL A 58 13.08 6.85 -19.91
C VAL A 58 14.49 7.43 -19.77
N GLU A 59 14.87 8.34 -20.67
CA GLU A 59 16.18 8.99 -20.62
C GLU A 59 16.37 9.85 -19.38
N ILE A 60 15.37 10.64 -19.00
CA ILE A 60 15.40 11.42 -17.76
C ILE A 60 15.51 10.49 -16.55
N ASN A 61 14.72 9.41 -16.52
CA ASN A 61 14.78 8.44 -15.42
C ASN A 61 16.16 7.78 -15.34
N ASN A 62 16.80 7.45 -16.46
CA ASN A 62 18.14 6.88 -16.51
C ASN A 62 19.22 7.86 -16.00
N LYS A 63 19.14 9.15 -16.36
CA LYS A 63 20.07 10.16 -15.84
C LYS A 63 19.89 10.36 -14.34
N LEU A 64 18.65 10.45 -13.88
CA LEU A 64 18.35 10.58 -12.45
C LEU A 64 18.84 9.35 -11.66
N SER A 65 18.62 8.17 -12.24
CA SER A 65 19.09 6.89 -11.74
C SER A 65 20.61 6.85 -11.52
N GLU A 66 21.39 7.33 -12.48
CA GLU A 66 22.86 7.38 -12.39
C GLU A 66 23.32 8.24 -11.21
N VAL A 67 22.66 9.37 -10.95
CA VAL A 67 22.97 10.27 -9.83
C VAL A 67 22.59 9.65 -8.48
N ILE A 68 21.46 8.96 -8.41
CA ILE A 68 20.93 8.38 -7.16
C ILE A 68 21.71 7.13 -6.72
N ARG A 69 22.14 6.29 -7.68
CA ARG A 69 22.86 5.03 -7.42
C ARG A 69 24.01 5.14 -6.39
N PRO A 70 24.98 6.07 -6.51
CA PRO A 70 26.08 6.16 -5.55
C PRO A 70 25.61 6.58 -4.15
N ILE A 71 24.55 7.39 -4.04
CA ILE A 71 23.99 7.83 -2.77
C ILE A 71 23.32 6.66 -2.06
N VAL A 72 22.48 5.90 -2.77
CA VAL A 72 21.83 4.69 -2.24
C VAL A 72 22.87 3.64 -1.83
N ALA A 73 23.91 3.43 -2.65
CA ALA A 73 24.98 2.49 -2.32
C ALA A 73 25.69 2.84 -1.00
N ARG A 74 25.95 4.13 -0.74
CA ARG A 74 26.53 4.60 0.52
C ARG A 74 25.59 4.38 1.70
N LEU A 75 24.31 4.71 1.55
CA LEU A 75 23.31 4.53 2.60
C LEU A 75 23.08 3.05 2.94
N CYS A 76 23.11 2.17 1.94
CA CYS A 76 23.09 0.72 2.16
C CYS A 76 24.35 0.22 2.86
N ALA A 77 25.53 0.74 2.51
CA ALA A 77 26.79 0.36 3.16
C ALA A 77 26.82 0.72 4.66
N VAL A 78 26.14 1.82 5.04
CA VAL A 78 25.98 2.25 6.45
C VAL A 78 24.80 1.53 7.14
N GLY A 79 24.10 0.64 6.44
CA GLY A 79 22.98 -0.14 7.00
C GLY A 79 21.67 0.63 7.19
N VAL A 80 21.57 1.85 6.64
CA VAL A 80 20.37 2.70 6.75
C VAL A 80 19.27 2.23 5.81
N LEU A 81 19.65 1.81 4.60
CA LEU A 81 18.72 1.28 3.60
C LEU A 81 18.92 -0.23 3.40
N GLN A 82 17.84 -1.00 3.50
CA GLN A 82 17.86 -2.46 3.36
C GLN A 82 17.88 -2.94 1.89
N ASN A 83 17.47 -2.09 0.94
CA ASN A 83 17.40 -2.43 -0.48
C ASN A 83 18.28 -1.49 -1.33
N ARG A 84 19.08 -2.06 -2.23
CA ARG A 84 19.94 -1.33 -3.17
C ARG A 84 19.22 -0.88 -4.44
N ASP A 85 18.05 -1.44 -4.71
CA ASP A 85 17.29 -1.13 -5.90
C ASP A 85 16.32 0.04 -5.64
N TYR A 86 16.66 1.22 -6.16
CA TYR A 86 15.80 2.40 -6.08
C TYR A 86 14.62 2.33 -7.08
N GLN A 87 14.68 1.44 -8.09
CA GLN A 87 13.59 1.28 -9.05
C GLN A 87 12.35 0.68 -8.36
N THR A 88 12.55 -0.20 -7.37
CA THR A 88 11.46 -0.78 -6.59
C THR A 88 10.74 0.26 -5.73
N VAL A 89 11.42 1.35 -5.35
CA VAL A 89 10.82 2.46 -4.57
C VAL A 89 9.80 3.21 -5.42
N TRP A 90 10.07 3.39 -6.71
CA TRP A 90 9.19 4.13 -7.61
C TRP A 90 7.91 3.36 -7.93
N PHE A 91 8.01 2.05 -8.17
CA PHE A 91 6.83 1.19 -8.32
C PHE A 91 5.98 1.19 -7.05
N HIS A 92 6.59 1.14 -5.87
CA HIS A 92 5.82 1.15 -4.61
C HIS A 92 5.08 2.48 -4.38
N ILE A 93 5.62 3.61 -4.84
CA ILE A 93 4.95 4.92 -4.76
C ILE A 93 3.81 5.01 -5.77
N PHE A 94 4.00 4.54 -7.01
CA PHE A 94 2.96 4.61 -8.04
C PHE A 94 1.77 3.69 -7.72
N TYR A 95 2.02 2.46 -7.26
CA TYR A 95 0.96 1.54 -6.84
C TYR A 95 0.19 2.04 -5.61
N ARG A 96 0.83 2.84 -4.73
CA ARG A 96 0.19 3.41 -3.54
C ARG A 96 -0.62 4.68 -3.79
N PHE A 97 -0.53 5.27 -4.99
CA PHE A 97 -1.40 6.36 -5.42
C PHE A 97 -2.61 5.85 -6.24
N CYS A 98 -2.58 4.60 -6.70
CA CYS A 98 -3.67 3.99 -7.48
C CYS A 98 -4.58 3.07 -6.65
N TYR A 99 -4.31 2.86 -5.36
CA TYR A 99 -5.15 2.12 -4.42
C TYR A 99 -5.17 2.78 -3.05
#